data_AF-A0A957BS63-F1
#
_entry.id   AF-A0A957BS63-F1
#
_cell.length_a   1.000
_cell.length_b   1.000
_cell.length_c   1.000
_cell.angle_alpha   90.00
_cell.angle_beta   90.00
_cell.angle_gamma   90.00
#
_symmetry.space_group_name_H-M   'P 1'
#
loop_
_entity.id
_entity.type
_entity.pdbx_description
1 polymer ?
#
loop_
_entity_poly.entity_id
_entity_poly.type
_entity_poly.pdbx_seq_one_letter_code
_entity_poly.pdbx_strand_id
1 'polypeptide(L)'
;TPEDIIRPNGDGTYTAAFGEGPTVDALQFIKDLRWTQDVLPGATFDWGSISEALVSGRVAMVIYAGDQFNWDYTQFPDTDFNNLGYAPAPAGPNGRITLSGGNVWMVSGQASADEQEAAAYFQIWRQFDPVELQTAIEATTEAIGMPTLPLYVGDYQAQFEAFRTPYNKLPVENYAPFNEAVKNGEVHLQTEPQPNVQDYYAEVGVVVSEVLSDQNVDVASRLAEAAEEFQAFVLDN
;
A
#
# COMPACT_ATOMS: atom_id res chain seq x y z
N THR A 1 -7.30 9.84 -9.58
CA THR A 1 -6.02 9.72 -10.30
C THR A 1 -4.97 10.51 -9.53
N PRO A 2 -3.67 10.37 -9.83
CA PRO A 2 -2.64 11.15 -9.15
C PRO A 2 -2.79 12.65 -9.42
N GLU A 3 -3.32 13.02 -10.59
CA GLU A 3 -3.58 14.41 -10.99
C GLU A 3 -4.77 15.05 -10.27
N ASP A 4 -5.61 14.25 -9.59
CA ASP A 4 -6.63 14.75 -8.65
C ASP A 4 -6.01 15.10 -7.30
N ILE A 5 -4.73 14.74 -7.07
CA ILE A 5 -4.01 15.03 -5.83
C ILE A 5 -2.97 16.12 -6.08
N ILE A 6 -2.01 15.86 -6.98
CA ILE A 6 -1.00 16.82 -7.41
C ILE A 6 -0.92 16.79 -8.93
N ARG A 7 -1.21 17.93 -9.54
CA ARG A 7 -1.39 18.06 -11.00
C ARG A 7 -0.18 18.75 -11.63
N PRO A 8 0.46 18.18 -12.65
CA PRO A 8 1.50 18.88 -13.41
C PRO A 8 0.89 19.95 -14.33
N ASN A 9 1.48 21.15 -14.35
CA ASN A 9 1.02 22.26 -15.18
C ASN A 9 1.63 22.29 -16.59
N GLY A 10 2.62 21.42 -16.85
CA GLY A 10 3.31 21.31 -18.14
C GLY A 10 4.48 22.28 -18.35
N ASP A 11 4.75 23.16 -17.40
CA ASP A 11 5.86 24.13 -17.40
C ASP A 11 6.93 23.84 -16.32
N GLY A 12 6.84 22.67 -15.68
CA GLY A 12 7.69 22.27 -14.56
C GLY A 12 7.12 22.63 -13.19
N THR A 13 6.00 23.36 -13.13
CA THR A 13 5.28 23.63 -11.88
C THR A 13 4.14 22.63 -11.65
N TYR A 14 3.64 22.60 -10.42
CA TYR A 14 2.60 21.69 -9.97
C TYR A 14 1.51 22.43 -9.20
N THR A 15 0.30 21.87 -9.22
CA THR A 15 -0.86 22.36 -8.46
C THR A 15 -1.34 21.31 -7.46
N ALA A 16 -1.50 21.72 -6.20
CA ALA A 16 -2.18 20.96 -5.16
C ALA A 16 -3.68 20.87 -5.47
N ALA A 17 -4.10 19.78 -6.11
CA ALA A 17 -5.46 19.59 -6.61
C ALA A 17 -6.37 18.86 -5.61
N PHE A 18 -5.83 18.30 -4.53
CA PHE A 18 -6.59 17.48 -3.59
C PHE A 18 -7.64 18.25 -2.77
N GLY A 19 -7.70 19.58 -2.87
CA GLY A 19 -8.69 20.42 -2.19
C GLY A 19 -10.09 20.41 -2.80
N GLU A 20 -10.29 19.71 -3.93
CA GLU A 20 -11.54 19.73 -4.69
C GLU A 20 -11.92 18.36 -5.28
N GLY A 21 -13.18 18.22 -5.69
CA GLY A 21 -13.62 17.09 -6.50
C GLY A 21 -13.49 15.73 -5.80
N PRO A 22 -12.97 14.69 -6.48
CA PRO A 22 -13.02 13.31 -5.98
C PRO A 22 -12.33 13.06 -4.63
N THR A 23 -11.33 13.87 -4.26
CA THR A 23 -10.62 13.73 -2.97
C THR A 23 -11.48 14.23 -1.81
N VAL A 24 -12.24 15.32 -2.01
CA VAL A 24 -13.24 15.81 -1.06
C VAL A 24 -14.34 14.76 -0.88
N ASP A 25 -14.84 14.18 -1.98
CA ASP A 25 -15.85 13.11 -1.93
C ASP A 25 -15.34 11.88 -1.17
N ALA A 26 -14.08 11.49 -1.37
CA ALA A 26 -13.46 10.36 -0.67
C ALA A 26 -13.32 10.63 0.84
N LEU A 27 -12.88 11.82 1.23
CA LEU A 27 -12.77 12.18 2.65
C LEU A 27 -14.15 12.32 3.31
N GLN A 28 -15.15 12.82 2.59
CA GLN A 28 -16.53 12.86 3.06
C GLN A 28 -17.09 11.45 3.25
N PHE A 29 -16.79 10.51 2.34
CA PHE A 29 -17.16 9.11 2.51
C PHE A 29 -16.54 8.51 3.78
N ILE A 30 -15.27 8.79 4.08
CA ILE A 30 -14.62 8.35 5.34
C ILE A 30 -15.31 8.95 6.56
N LYS A 31 -15.65 10.24 6.50
CA LYS A 31 -16.43 10.93 7.55
C LYS A 31 -17.79 10.26 7.78
N ASP A 32 -18.48 9.89 6.71
CA ASP A 32 -19.79 9.24 6.78
C ASP A 32 -19.69 7.82 7.38
N LEU A 33 -18.64 7.07 7.06
CA LEU A 33 -18.39 5.78 7.71
C LEU A 33 -18.20 5.94 9.23
N ARG A 34 -17.54 7.02 9.67
CA ARG A 34 -17.31 7.31 11.09
C ARG A 34 -18.56 7.75 11.84
N TRP A 35 -19.29 8.72 11.30
CA TRP A 35 -20.31 9.44 12.07
C TRP A 35 -21.75 9.11 11.66
N THR A 36 -21.97 8.68 10.42
CA THR A 36 -23.30 8.36 9.90
C THR A 36 -23.58 6.87 9.97
N GLN A 37 -22.64 6.04 9.50
CA GLN A 37 -22.77 4.59 9.52
C GLN A 37 -22.29 3.97 10.83
N ASP A 38 -21.42 4.69 11.57
CA ASP A 38 -20.80 4.23 12.83
C ASP A 38 -20.11 2.86 12.68
N VAL A 39 -19.38 2.68 11.59
CA VAL A 39 -18.65 1.43 11.28
C VAL A 39 -17.14 1.55 11.45
N LEU A 40 -16.64 2.76 11.71
CA LEU A 40 -15.22 2.98 12.01
C LEU A 40 -15.00 3.01 13.53
N PRO A 41 -13.88 2.44 14.00
CA PRO A 41 -13.53 2.46 15.42
C PRO A 41 -13.42 3.89 15.96
N GLY A 42 -13.73 4.06 17.24
CA GLY A 42 -13.67 5.37 17.91
C GLY A 42 -12.28 5.81 18.38
N ALA A 43 -11.27 4.96 18.18
CA ALA A 43 -9.89 5.26 18.49
C ALA A 43 -9.08 5.31 17.20
N THR A 44 -8.07 6.19 17.17
CA THR A 44 -7.02 6.14 16.17
C THR A 44 -6.17 4.90 16.40
N PHE A 45 -5.85 4.20 15.33
CA PHE A 45 -4.93 3.08 15.36
C PHE A 45 -3.66 3.39 14.58
N ASP A 46 -2.54 2.96 15.14
CA ASP A 46 -1.28 2.78 14.41
C ASP A 46 -1.21 1.35 13.83
N TRP A 47 -0.12 1.05 13.12
CA TRP A 47 0.11 -0.26 12.52
C TRP A 47 -0.01 -1.43 13.50
N GLY A 48 0.52 -1.27 14.71
CA GLY A 48 0.49 -2.37 15.68
C GLY A 48 -0.89 -2.58 16.29
N SER A 49 -1.56 -1.50 16.64
CA SER A 49 -2.85 -1.55 17.34
C SER A 49 -4.02 -1.94 16.44
N ILE A 50 -4.06 -1.56 15.15
CA ILE A 50 -5.09 -2.09 14.23
C ILE A 50 -4.83 -3.55 13.87
N SER A 51 -3.56 -3.97 13.75
CA SER A 51 -3.22 -5.37 13.49
C SER A 51 -3.60 -6.25 14.69
N GLU A 52 -3.30 -5.79 15.92
CA GLU A 52 -3.80 -6.42 17.15
C GLU A 52 -5.34 -6.49 17.16
N ALA A 53 -6.02 -5.40 16.76
CA ALA A 53 -7.47 -5.37 16.70
C ALA A 53 -8.02 -6.37 15.67
N LEU A 54 -7.35 -6.58 14.54
CA LEU A 54 -7.74 -7.56 13.53
C LEU A 54 -7.57 -8.98 14.06
N VAL A 55 -6.37 -9.33 14.52
CA VAL A 55 -6.07 -10.71 14.96
C VAL A 55 -6.84 -11.11 16.22
N SER A 56 -7.23 -10.15 17.06
CA SER A 56 -8.10 -10.38 18.23
C SER A 56 -9.59 -10.38 17.91
N GLY A 57 -9.98 -10.10 16.66
CA GLY A 57 -11.39 -10.05 16.22
C GLY A 57 -12.16 -8.82 16.71
N ARG A 58 -11.47 -7.79 17.20
CA ARG A 58 -12.09 -6.49 17.57
C ARG A 58 -12.52 -5.68 16.34
N VAL A 59 -11.84 -5.87 15.21
CA VAL A 59 -12.26 -5.34 13.91
C VAL A 59 -12.42 -6.49 12.92
N ALA A 60 -13.45 -6.42 12.08
CA ALA A 60 -13.73 -7.47 11.11
C ALA A 60 -12.95 -7.29 9.80
N MET A 61 -12.58 -6.06 9.45
CA MET A 61 -11.92 -5.71 8.20
C MET A 61 -10.93 -4.57 8.40
N VAL A 62 -9.82 -4.62 7.68
CA VAL A 62 -8.82 -3.56 7.56
C VAL A 62 -8.36 -3.48 6.10
N ILE A 63 -8.06 -2.28 5.61
CA ILE A 63 -7.48 -2.07 4.28
C ILE A 63 -5.98 -1.93 4.45
N TYR A 64 -5.23 -2.92 3.98
CA TYR A 64 -3.78 -3.02 4.12
C TYR A 64 -3.09 -3.49 2.85
N ALA A 65 -1.80 -3.22 2.76
CA ALA A 65 -0.93 -3.88 1.79
C ALA A 65 -0.70 -5.34 2.21
N GLY A 66 -0.53 -6.24 1.24
CA GLY A 66 -0.49 -7.68 1.53
C GLY A 66 0.75 -8.15 2.28
N ASP A 67 1.84 -7.39 2.23
CA ASP A 67 3.05 -7.60 3.05
C ASP A 67 2.79 -7.40 4.56
N GLN A 68 1.69 -6.75 4.94
CA GLN A 68 1.29 -6.63 6.33
C GLN A 68 1.06 -8.00 7.00
N PHE A 69 0.67 -9.03 6.25
CA PHE A 69 0.54 -10.39 6.79
C PHE A 69 1.88 -10.94 7.32
N ASN A 70 3.01 -10.55 6.73
CA ASN A 70 4.33 -10.92 7.23
C ASN A 70 4.66 -10.23 8.56
N TRP A 71 4.27 -8.96 8.69
CA TRP A 71 4.42 -8.23 9.94
C TRP A 71 3.55 -8.89 11.03
N ASP A 72 2.27 -9.14 10.74
CA ASP A 72 1.33 -9.77 11.68
C ASP A 72 1.83 -11.15 12.11
N TYR A 73 2.33 -11.96 11.18
CA TYR A 73 2.88 -13.30 11.47
C TYR A 73 4.07 -13.23 12.43
N THR A 74 4.89 -12.19 12.30
CA THR A 74 6.08 -12.00 13.13
C THR A 74 5.72 -11.45 14.52
N GLN A 75 4.75 -10.53 14.60
CA GLN A 75 4.38 -9.86 15.85
C GLN A 75 3.36 -10.64 16.69
N PHE A 76 2.50 -11.43 16.04
CA PHE A 76 1.47 -12.24 16.68
C PHE A 76 1.63 -13.72 16.29
N PRO A 77 2.71 -14.38 16.74
CA PRO A 77 3.05 -15.75 16.33
C PRO A 77 2.01 -16.80 16.76
N ASP A 78 1.13 -16.47 17.71
CA ASP A 78 0.06 -17.35 18.19
C ASP A 78 -1.25 -17.18 17.39
N THR A 79 -1.30 -16.27 16.41
CA THR A 79 -2.49 -16.05 15.58
C THR A 79 -2.70 -17.21 14.61
N ASP A 80 -3.92 -17.77 14.61
CA ASP A 80 -4.35 -18.73 13.60
C ASP A 80 -4.76 -18.00 12.32
N PHE A 81 -3.80 -17.85 11.40
CA PHE A 81 -4.00 -17.18 10.11
C PHE A 81 -5.06 -17.85 9.22
N ASN A 82 -5.46 -19.10 9.48
CA ASN A 82 -6.55 -19.74 8.74
C ASN A 82 -7.89 -19.01 8.92
N ASN A 83 -8.03 -18.19 9.96
CA ASN A 83 -9.21 -17.36 10.19
C ASN A 83 -9.15 -16.00 9.48
N LEU A 84 -8.03 -15.67 8.84
CA LEU A 84 -7.83 -14.41 8.13
C LEU A 84 -7.90 -14.63 6.61
N GLY A 85 -8.56 -13.71 5.92
CA GLY A 85 -8.65 -13.67 4.47
C GLY A 85 -8.19 -12.32 3.92
N TYR A 86 -8.02 -12.27 2.60
CA TYR A 86 -7.54 -11.09 1.91
C TYR A 86 -8.21 -11.03 0.54
N ALA A 87 -8.75 -9.86 0.23
CA ALA A 87 -9.60 -9.62 -0.91
C ALA A 87 -9.18 -8.31 -1.58
N PRO A 88 -9.49 -8.12 -2.87
CA PRO A 88 -9.20 -6.85 -3.52
C PRO A 88 -10.01 -5.74 -2.84
N ALA A 89 -9.43 -4.54 -2.75
CA ALA A 89 -10.11 -3.37 -2.20
C ALA A 89 -11.48 -3.17 -2.86
N PRO A 90 -12.51 -2.73 -2.11
CA PRO A 90 -13.84 -2.47 -2.66
C PRO A 90 -13.78 -1.57 -3.89
N ALA A 91 -14.59 -1.88 -4.90
CA ALA A 91 -14.69 -1.04 -6.10
C ALA A 91 -15.34 0.30 -5.74
N GLY A 92 -14.75 1.39 -6.20
CA GLY A 92 -15.40 2.70 -6.25
C GLY A 92 -16.13 2.91 -7.57
N PRO A 93 -16.68 4.12 -7.80
CA PRO A 93 -17.38 4.47 -9.05
C PRO A 93 -16.54 4.26 -10.31
N ASN A 94 -15.22 4.37 -10.20
CA ASN A 94 -14.25 4.22 -11.30
C ASN A 94 -13.56 2.84 -11.31
N GLY A 95 -14.11 1.86 -10.58
CA GLY A 95 -13.55 0.50 -10.49
C GLY A 95 -12.66 0.28 -9.25
N ARG A 96 -11.87 -0.80 -9.28
CA ARG A 96 -10.94 -1.14 -8.19
C ARG A 96 -9.59 -0.52 -8.50
N ILE A 97 -9.21 0.48 -7.72
CA ILE A 97 -7.93 1.15 -7.85
C ILE A 97 -7.18 0.95 -6.54
N THR A 98 -5.92 0.54 -6.61
CA THR A 98 -5.05 0.40 -5.43
C THR A 98 -3.71 1.04 -5.70
N LEU A 99 -3.11 1.62 -4.66
CA LEU A 99 -1.78 2.17 -4.74
C LEU A 99 -0.77 1.02 -4.96
N SER A 100 0.03 1.10 -6.02
CA SER A 100 1.18 0.23 -6.18
C SER A 100 2.30 0.72 -5.26
N GLY A 101 2.89 -0.21 -4.51
CA GLY A 101 4.06 0.06 -3.68
C GLY A 101 5.08 -1.06 -3.80
N GLY A 102 5.99 -1.11 -2.84
CA GLY A 102 7.04 -2.11 -2.75
C GLY A 102 8.38 -1.46 -2.44
N ASN A 103 9.40 -2.31 -2.31
CA ASN A 103 10.76 -1.89 -2.05
C ASN A 103 11.60 -2.05 -3.32
N VAL A 104 12.45 -1.07 -3.60
CA VAL A 104 13.40 -1.12 -4.71
C VAL A 104 14.83 -1.12 -4.17
N TRP A 105 15.69 -1.97 -4.76
CA TRP A 105 17.12 -1.93 -4.51
C TRP A 105 17.75 -0.92 -5.47
N MET A 106 18.35 0.14 -4.93
CA MET A 106 19.01 1.18 -5.72
C MET A 106 20.53 1.10 -5.57
N VAL A 107 21.24 1.32 -6.68
CA VAL A 107 22.70 1.48 -6.68
C VAL A 107 23.03 2.96 -6.56
N SER A 108 23.90 3.32 -5.62
CA SER A 108 24.33 4.70 -5.43
C SER A 108 25.02 5.24 -6.68
N GLY A 109 24.57 6.40 -7.17
CA GLY A 109 25.25 7.10 -8.27
C GLY A 109 26.65 7.61 -7.91
N GLN A 110 27.02 7.59 -6.62
CA GLN A 110 28.36 7.95 -6.14
C GLN A 110 29.32 6.74 -6.07
N ALA A 111 28.82 5.52 -6.26
CA ALA A 111 29.67 4.32 -6.28
C ALA A 111 30.58 4.34 -7.52
N SER A 112 31.76 3.73 -7.40
CA SER A 112 32.67 3.53 -8.53
C SER A 112 32.06 2.62 -9.60
N ALA A 113 32.58 2.67 -10.83
CA ALA A 113 32.09 1.83 -11.92
C ALA A 113 32.13 0.33 -11.57
N ASP A 114 33.22 -0.13 -10.95
CA ASP A 114 33.39 -1.53 -10.53
C ASP A 114 32.35 -1.93 -9.46
N GLU A 115 32.03 -1.03 -8.51
CA GLU A 115 31.00 -1.27 -7.50
C GLU A 115 29.59 -1.30 -8.10
N GLN A 116 29.31 -0.43 -9.07
CA GLN A 116 28.03 -0.42 -9.78
C GLN A 116 27.84 -1.71 -10.57
N GLU A 117 28.88 -2.16 -11.28
CA GLU A 117 28.88 -3.43 -12.00
C GLU A 117 28.70 -4.62 -11.04
N ALA A 118 29.48 -4.67 -9.96
CA ALA A 118 29.36 -5.72 -8.96
C ALA A 118 27.96 -5.76 -8.30
N ALA A 119 27.39 -4.59 -7.98
CA ALA A 119 26.05 -4.50 -7.43
C ALA A 119 25.00 -5.04 -8.41
N ALA A 120 25.11 -4.73 -9.70
CA ALA A 120 24.21 -5.27 -10.72
C ALA A 120 24.30 -6.80 -10.82
N TYR A 121 25.51 -7.36 -10.87
CA TYR A 121 25.68 -8.82 -10.87
C TYR A 121 25.15 -9.48 -9.60
N PHE A 122 25.38 -8.86 -8.44
CA PHE A 122 24.86 -9.36 -7.17
C PHE A 122 23.32 -9.41 -7.15
N GLN A 123 22.64 -8.37 -7.66
CA GLN A 123 21.18 -8.37 -7.76
C GLN A 123 20.65 -9.42 -8.75
N ILE A 124 21.34 -9.65 -9.87
CA ILE A 124 20.96 -10.71 -10.81
C ILE A 124 21.14 -12.08 -10.16
N TRP A 125 22.28 -12.32 -9.53
CA TRP A 125 22.57 -13.59 -8.86
C TRP A 125 21.54 -13.91 -7.78
N ARG A 126 21.30 -13.00 -6.83
CA ARG A 126 20.33 -13.26 -5.74
C ARG A 126 18.88 -13.43 -6.22
N GLN A 127 18.51 -12.84 -7.36
CA GLN A 127 17.14 -12.85 -7.86
C GLN A 127 16.86 -14.01 -8.81
N PHE A 128 17.87 -14.53 -9.50
CA PHE A 128 17.69 -15.50 -10.59
C PHE A 128 18.51 -16.78 -10.45
N ASP A 129 19.50 -16.85 -9.55
CA ASP A 129 20.21 -18.10 -9.27
C ASP A 129 19.33 -19.02 -8.40
N PRO A 130 18.98 -20.24 -8.85
CA PRO A 130 18.07 -21.11 -8.10
C PRO A 130 18.62 -21.56 -6.75
N VAL A 131 19.95 -21.73 -6.62
CA VAL A 131 20.57 -22.16 -5.37
C VAL A 131 20.52 -21.03 -4.35
N GLU A 132 20.83 -19.82 -4.78
CA GLU A 132 20.73 -18.65 -3.90
C GLU A 132 19.29 -18.34 -3.51
N LEU A 133 18.35 -18.40 -4.46
CA LEU A 133 16.92 -18.24 -4.18
C LEU A 133 16.43 -19.24 -3.14
N GLN A 134 16.81 -20.51 -3.28
CA GLN A 134 16.48 -21.55 -2.29
C GLN A 134 17.10 -21.25 -0.93
N THR A 135 18.39 -20.91 -0.91
CA THR A 135 19.13 -20.62 0.33
C THR A 135 18.52 -19.43 1.07
N ALA A 136 18.15 -18.36 0.35
CA ALA A 136 17.51 -17.18 0.92
C ALA A 136 16.12 -17.51 1.50
N ILE A 137 15.33 -18.34 0.80
CA ILE A 137 14.03 -18.81 1.28
C ILE A 137 14.18 -19.67 2.54
N GLU A 138 15.16 -20.55 2.60
CA GLU A 138 15.38 -21.42 3.76
C GLU A 138 15.93 -20.66 4.97
N ALA A 139 16.66 -19.57 4.74
CA ALA A 139 17.21 -18.71 5.79
C ALA A 139 16.21 -17.66 6.31
N THR A 140 15.14 -17.36 5.56
CA THR A 140 14.22 -16.26 5.92
C THR A 140 13.28 -16.61 7.07
N THR A 141 13.11 -15.65 7.98
CA THR A 141 12.08 -15.70 9.01
C THR A 141 10.72 -15.22 8.48
N GLU A 142 10.68 -14.61 7.29
CA GLU A 142 9.45 -14.06 6.71
C GLU A 142 8.39 -15.14 6.45
N ALA A 143 7.13 -14.71 6.52
CA ALA A 143 5.95 -15.47 6.18
C ALA A 143 5.81 -15.57 4.65
N ILE A 144 6.31 -16.66 4.07
CA ILE A 144 6.15 -16.93 2.65
C ILE A 144 4.69 -17.28 2.36
N GLY A 145 4.18 -16.84 1.20
CA GLY A 145 2.77 -17.04 0.82
C GLY A 145 1.87 -15.84 1.11
N MET A 146 2.44 -14.68 1.41
CA MET A 146 1.70 -13.42 1.56
C MET A 146 1.01 -13.00 0.24
N PRO A 147 -0.18 -12.36 0.30
CA PRO A 147 -0.90 -11.90 -0.89
C PRO A 147 -0.15 -10.76 -1.56
N THR A 148 0.63 -11.07 -2.60
CA THR A 148 1.50 -10.10 -3.29
C THR A 148 1.19 -10.05 -4.78
N LEU A 149 1.53 -8.92 -5.41
CA LEU A 149 1.40 -8.76 -6.85
C LEU A 149 2.42 -9.67 -7.57
N PRO A 150 2.00 -10.44 -8.59
CA PRO A 150 2.92 -11.12 -9.48
C PRO A 150 3.89 -10.12 -10.14
N LEU A 151 5.20 -10.35 -9.99
CA LEU A 151 6.24 -9.49 -10.58
C LEU A 151 6.64 -9.93 -11.99
N TYR A 152 6.39 -11.19 -12.34
CA TYR A 152 6.76 -11.76 -13.63
C TYR A 152 5.53 -12.12 -14.45
N VAL A 153 5.76 -12.51 -15.70
CA VAL A 153 4.73 -12.89 -16.66
C VAL A 153 5.01 -14.28 -17.25
N GLY A 154 3.96 -14.92 -17.77
CA GLY A 154 4.06 -16.17 -18.53
C GLY A 154 4.66 -17.33 -17.74
N ASP A 155 5.40 -18.20 -18.44
CA ASP A 155 5.94 -19.44 -17.90
C ASP A 155 6.89 -19.23 -16.71
N TYR A 156 7.62 -18.11 -16.69
CA TYR A 156 8.54 -17.82 -15.60
C TYR A 156 7.79 -17.54 -14.29
N GLN A 157 6.70 -16.77 -14.33
CA GLN A 157 5.86 -16.55 -13.15
C GLN A 157 5.29 -17.87 -12.62
N ALA A 158 4.81 -18.75 -13.51
CA ALA A 158 4.27 -20.04 -13.11
C ALA A 158 5.32 -20.94 -12.46
N GLN A 159 6.55 -20.97 -13.00
CA GLN A 159 7.67 -21.72 -12.42
C GLN A 159 8.11 -21.14 -11.08
N PHE A 160 8.14 -19.81 -10.95
CA PHE A 160 8.49 -19.12 -9.71
C PHE A 160 7.46 -19.39 -8.60
N GLU A 161 6.17 -19.34 -8.91
CA GLU A 161 5.09 -19.72 -7.98
C GLU A 161 5.22 -21.19 -7.55
N ALA A 162 5.44 -22.11 -8.50
CA ALA A 162 5.61 -23.53 -8.21
C ALA A 162 6.84 -23.81 -7.33
N PHE A 163 7.95 -23.12 -7.57
CA PHE A 163 9.17 -23.22 -6.78
C PHE A 163 8.97 -22.74 -5.34
N ARG A 164 8.19 -21.67 -5.12
CA ARG A 164 7.94 -21.11 -3.78
C ARG A 164 6.86 -21.84 -2.98
N THR A 165 5.93 -22.51 -3.65
CA THR A 165 4.77 -23.16 -3.01
C THR A 165 5.12 -24.08 -1.82
N PRO A 166 6.16 -24.94 -1.88
CA PRO A 166 6.54 -25.79 -0.75
C PRO A 166 6.96 -25.03 0.52
N TYR A 167 7.28 -23.75 0.39
CA TYR A 167 7.77 -22.91 1.48
C TYR A 167 6.69 -22.00 2.09
N ASN A 168 5.44 -22.06 1.59
CA ASN A 168 4.34 -21.25 2.10
C ASN A 168 4.10 -21.52 3.60
N LYS A 169 4.01 -20.43 4.38
CA LYS A 169 3.69 -20.41 5.81
C LYS A 169 2.29 -19.83 6.08
N LEU A 170 1.67 -19.19 5.08
CA LEU A 170 0.35 -18.56 5.15
C LEU A 170 -0.70 -19.34 4.33
N PRO A 171 -1.99 -19.24 4.68
CA PRO A 171 -3.08 -19.91 3.95
C PRO A 171 -3.40 -19.19 2.65
N VAL A 172 -2.61 -19.46 1.60
CA VAL A 172 -2.70 -18.79 0.29
C VAL A 172 -4.11 -18.90 -0.33
N GLU A 173 -4.82 -20.00 -0.07
CA GLU A 173 -6.19 -20.23 -0.50
C GLU A 173 -7.17 -19.18 0.05
N ASN A 174 -6.93 -18.62 1.23
CA ASN A 174 -7.77 -17.58 1.84
C ASN A 174 -7.69 -16.25 1.08
N TYR A 175 -6.72 -16.12 0.17
CA TYR A 175 -6.47 -14.90 -0.61
C TYR A 175 -6.72 -15.11 -2.10
N ALA A 176 -7.34 -16.23 -2.49
CA ALA A 176 -7.70 -16.51 -3.88
C ALA A 176 -8.50 -15.36 -4.54
N PRO A 177 -9.49 -14.71 -3.88
CA PRO A 177 -10.19 -13.57 -4.47
C PRO A 177 -9.26 -12.41 -4.85
N PHE A 178 -8.25 -12.12 -4.04
CA PHE A 178 -7.24 -11.11 -4.36
C PHE A 178 -6.38 -11.54 -5.53
N ASN A 179 -5.83 -12.75 -5.48
CA ASN A 179 -4.94 -13.27 -6.52
C ASN A 179 -5.63 -13.29 -7.90
N GLU A 180 -6.88 -13.75 -7.95
CA GLU A 180 -7.65 -13.80 -9.19
C GLU A 180 -8.01 -12.40 -9.70
N ALA A 181 -8.41 -11.48 -8.84
CA ALA A 181 -8.69 -10.11 -9.24
C ALA A 181 -7.46 -9.40 -9.83
N VAL A 182 -6.28 -9.66 -9.26
CA VAL A 182 -5.01 -9.15 -9.80
C VAL A 182 -4.67 -9.82 -11.13
N LYS A 183 -4.70 -11.16 -11.20
CA LYS A 183 -4.36 -11.94 -12.41
C LYS A 183 -5.29 -11.62 -13.59
N ASN A 184 -6.57 -11.37 -13.31
CA ASN A 184 -7.57 -11.05 -14.33
C ASN A 184 -7.61 -9.56 -14.73
N GLY A 185 -6.74 -8.73 -14.14
CA GLY A 185 -6.68 -7.30 -14.44
C GLY A 185 -7.90 -6.51 -13.95
N GLU A 186 -8.60 -7.00 -12.92
CA GLU A 186 -9.73 -6.31 -12.29
C GLU A 186 -9.27 -5.18 -11.37
N VAL A 187 -8.02 -5.25 -10.89
CA VAL A 187 -7.40 -4.26 -10.02
C VAL A 187 -6.47 -3.38 -10.84
N HIS A 188 -6.79 -2.08 -10.90
CA HIS A 188 -5.92 -1.08 -11.50
C HIS A 188 -4.88 -0.60 -10.49
N LEU A 189 -3.60 -0.78 -10.84
CA LEU A 189 -2.49 -0.27 -10.05
C LEU A 189 -2.25 1.20 -10.35
N GLN A 190 -2.18 2.01 -9.29
CA GLN A 190 -1.96 3.44 -9.37
C GLN A 190 -0.63 3.80 -8.70
N THR A 191 0.21 4.58 -9.38
CA THR A 191 1.42 5.14 -8.79
C THR A 191 1.11 6.27 -7.82
N GLU A 192 2.04 6.55 -6.92
CA GLU A 192 2.00 7.75 -6.08
C GLU A 192 1.95 9.04 -6.93
N PRO A 193 1.28 10.10 -6.44
CA PRO A 193 1.39 11.42 -7.04
C PRO A 193 2.82 11.95 -6.93
N GLN A 194 3.20 12.81 -7.86
CA GLN A 194 4.51 13.44 -7.88
C GLN A 194 4.33 14.95 -8.08
N PRO A 195 5.19 15.79 -7.47
CA PRO A 195 6.29 15.46 -6.55
C PRO A 195 5.82 15.36 -5.09
N ASN A 196 6.75 15.27 -4.12
CA ASN A 196 6.49 15.52 -2.69
C ASN A 196 5.36 14.71 -2.02
N VAL A 197 5.14 13.46 -2.45
CA VAL A 197 4.05 12.62 -1.89
C VAL A 197 4.17 12.40 -0.38
N GLN A 198 5.38 12.35 0.18
CA GLN A 198 5.57 12.14 1.61
C GLN A 198 5.11 13.35 2.42
N ASP A 199 5.35 14.56 1.92
CA ASP A 199 4.82 15.79 2.52
C ASP A 199 3.29 15.82 2.40
N TYR A 200 2.74 15.37 1.27
CA TYR A 200 1.29 15.24 1.09
C TYR A 200 0.67 14.27 2.10
N TYR A 201 1.30 13.11 2.34
CA TYR A 201 0.83 12.16 3.35
C TYR A 201 0.83 12.74 4.76
N ALA A 202 1.85 13.54 5.11
CA ALA A 202 1.91 14.22 6.40
C ALA A 202 0.76 15.21 6.55
N GLU A 203 0.51 16.03 5.53
CA GLU A 203 -0.56 17.04 5.52
C GLU A 203 -1.96 16.39 5.59
N VAL A 204 -2.26 15.46 4.68
CA VAL A 204 -3.57 14.81 4.64
C VAL A 204 -3.84 13.94 5.88
N GLY A 205 -2.79 13.41 6.51
CA GLY A 205 -2.90 12.65 7.75
C GLY A 205 -3.46 13.48 8.91
N VAL A 206 -3.11 14.77 8.96
CA VAL A 206 -3.68 15.72 9.94
C VAL A 206 -5.17 15.91 9.66
N VAL A 207 -5.54 16.21 8.42
CA VAL A 207 -6.95 16.42 8.03
C VAL A 207 -7.82 15.18 8.29
N VAL A 208 -7.33 13.99 7.96
CA VAL A 208 -8.05 12.73 8.25
C VAL A 208 -8.25 12.56 9.75
N SER A 209 -7.22 12.85 10.56
CA SER A 209 -7.32 12.75 12.02
C SER A 209 -8.35 13.72 12.61
N GLU A 210 -8.42 14.95 12.09
CA GLU A 210 -9.42 15.94 12.47
C GLU A 210 -10.85 15.48 12.13
N VAL A 211 -11.08 15.04 10.89
CA VAL A 211 -12.39 14.58 10.40
C VAL A 211 -12.91 13.37 11.18
N LEU A 212 -12.02 12.47 11.62
CA LEU A 212 -12.38 11.32 12.44
C LEU A 212 -12.62 11.65 13.91
N SER A 213 -12.16 12.81 14.38
CA SER A 213 -12.25 13.27 15.76
C SER A 213 -13.38 14.28 16.01
N ASP A 214 -13.80 15.03 14.98
CA ASP A 214 -14.89 16.01 15.08
C ASP A 214 -15.89 15.90 13.91
N GLN A 215 -17.14 15.54 14.24
CA GLN A 215 -18.24 15.43 13.27
C GLN A 215 -18.59 16.76 12.58
N ASN A 216 -18.20 17.89 13.15
CA ASN A 216 -18.58 19.21 12.65
C ASN A 216 -17.60 19.78 11.62
N VAL A 217 -16.47 19.11 11.34
CA VAL A 217 -15.49 19.56 10.33
C VAL A 217 -16.15 19.67 8.96
N ASP A 218 -16.09 20.85 8.33
CA ASP A 218 -16.45 21.01 6.93
C ASP A 218 -15.32 20.44 6.06
N VAL A 219 -15.54 19.23 5.54
CA VAL A 219 -14.55 18.47 4.77
C VAL A 219 -14.08 19.25 3.55
N ALA A 220 -15.00 19.90 2.83
CA ALA A 220 -14.68 20.61 1.60
C ALA A 220 -13.80 21.84 1.91
N SER A 221 -14.22 22.65 2.90
CA SER A 221 -13.44 23.83 3.29
C SER A 221 -12.08 23.47 3.86
N ARG A 222 -12.01 22.44 4.73
CA ARG A 222 -10.76 22.08 5.41
C ARG A 222 -9.73 21.46 4.47
N LEU A 223 -10.18 20.61 3.54
CA LEU A 223 -9.28 20.00 2.57
C LEU A 223 -8.79 21.01 1.53
N ALA A 224 -9.62 21.99 1.15
CA ALA A 224 -9.21 23.12 0.32
C ALA A 224 -8.13 23.98 1.00
N GLU A 225 -8.31 24.31 2.29
CA GLU A 225 -7.31 25.03 3.09
C GLU A 225 -5.98 24.26 3.13
N ALA A 226 -6.01 22.96 3.41
CA ALA A 226 -4.81 22.12 3.41
C ALA A 226 -4.11 22.11 2.04
N ALA A 227 -4.87 22.13 0.93
CA ALA A 227 -4.29 22.20 -0.41
C ALA A 227 -3.63 23.55 -0.69
N GLU A 228 -4.23 24.66 -0.24
CA GLU A 228 -3.62 25.99 -0.34
C GLU A 228 -2.32 26.08 0.48
N GLU A 229 -2.31 25.53 1.69
CA GLU A 229 -1.11 25.45 2.54
C GLU A 229 -0.02 24.59 1.89
N PHE A 230 -0.39 23.42 1.37
CA PHE A 230 0.55 22.53 0.66
C PHE A 230 1.14 23.20 -0.59
N GLN A 231 0.32 23.91 -1.36
CA GLN A 231 0.79 24.69 -2.51
C GLN A 231 1.87 25.69 -2.07
N ALA A 232 1.55 26.53 -1.09
CA ALA A 232 2.40 27.64 -0.67
C ALA A 232 3.70 27.18 0.04
N PHE A 233 3.63 26.11 0.82
CA PHE A 233 4.74 25.69 1.68
C PHE A 233 5.53 24.49 1.16
N VAL A 234 5.02 23.75 0.17
CA VAL A 234 5.72 22.58 -0.38
C VAL A 234 5.98 22.73 -1.88
N LEU A 235 4.97 23.05 -2.68
CA LEU A 235 5.11 23.03 -4.15
C LEU A 235 5.72 24.30 -4.74
N ASP A 236 5.49 25.46 -4.12
CA ASP A 236 6.00 26.76 -4.60
C ASP A 236 7.45 27.04 -4.15
N ASN A 237 8.04 26.17 -3.31
CA ASN A 237 9.36 26.34 -2.69
C ASN A 237 10.52 25.71 -3.46
#